data_AF-A0A7S4UL64-F1
#
_entry.id   AF-A0A7S4UL64-F1
#
_cell.length_a   1.000
_cell.length_b   1.000
_cell.length_c   1.000
_cell.angle_alpha   90.00
_cell.angle_beta   90.00
_cell.angle_gamma   90.00
#
_symmetry.space_group_name_H-M   'P 1'
#
loop_
_entity.id
_entity.type
_entity.pdbx_description
1 polymer ?
#
loop_
_entity_poly.entity_id
_entity_poly.type
_entity_poly.pdbx_seq_one_letter_code
_entity_poly.pdbx_strand_id
1 'polypeptide(L)'
;MQAAPVGNQRGNRRPQGSCRRPATAGTRAAVLCGAAVHGCVFIFGLALSALCGTMQAHFDSRGFPPPSPWAALDVLLRFFALPFADVPLPDPTRPDSAGVDVMLWAPGLLGFFCLAFGRQGFATMGRRRPKEALPYAMVAAVLLAGLAELAQTTAEFSTWGDMARETSSEKAELQQQVFRSGHGSFSQQFSEQQCKAVSGAKMMECSATTMEASFMSLMVPGYCRPLSDDAAAEFEKRVRSCRGHVKLLTDNALESDPLFCRCWTALFDHQRTLAWWILFIWFFMLAGILAVLYAASESRLNRMCARERFEVLVFAAISMTILACRAVLLPEGIAASKGVIGALQGE
;
A
#
# COMPACT_ATOMS: atom_id res chain seq x y z
N MET A 1 -7.33 58.16 49.33
CA MET A 1 -6.77 57.27 48.30
C MET A 1 -7.92 56.76 47.45
N GLN A 2 -8.14 57.38 46.28
CA GLN A 2 -9.20 56.99 45.33
C GLN A 2 -8.55 56.29 44.14
N ALA A 3 -9.02 55.08 43.83
CA ALA A 3 -8.55 54.28 42.71
C ALA A 3 -9.03 54.89 41.39
N ALA A 4 -8.09 55.12 40.47
CA ALA A 4 -8.36 55.62 39.13
C ALA A 4 -9.05 54.55 38.26
N PRO A 5 -10.03 54.91 37.41
CA PRO A 5 -10.71 53.97 36.55
C PRO A 5 -9.84 53.56 35.35
N VAL A 6 -9.68 52.25 35.16
CA VAL A 6 -9.05 51.65 33.98
C VAL A 6 -9.95 51.87 32.76
N GLY A 7 -9.58 52.83 31.92
CA GLY A 7 -10.24 53.12 30.66
C GLY A 7 -10.16 51.94 29.69
N ASN A 8 -11.26 51.21 29.56
CA ASN A 8 -11.44 50.12 28.61
C ASN A 8 -11.61 50.70 27.18
N GLN A 9 -10.50 51.08 26.54
CA GLN A 9 -10.50 51.41 25.11
C GLN A 9 -10.75 50.14 24.29
N ARG A 10 -12.03 49.78 24.13
CA ARG A 10 -12.49 48.90 23.05
C ARG A 10 -12.28 49.62 21.73
N GLY A 11 -11.04 49.58 21.25
CA GLY A 11 -10.64 50.03 19.93
C GLY A 11 -11.53 49.36 18.89
N ASN A 12 -12.23 50.21 18.15
CA ASN A 12 -13.13 49.90 17.06
C ASN A 12 -12.35 49.16 15.95
N ARG A 13 -12.22 47.82 16.06
CA ARG A 13 -11.65 46.96 15.01
C ARG A 13 -12.62 47.01 13.84
N ARG A 14 -12.46 47.99 12.95
CA ARG A 14 -13.08 47.95 11.63
C ARG A 14 -12.77 46.58 11.03
N PRO A 15 -13.76 45.83 10.53
CA PRO A 15 -13.50 44.59 9.83
C PRO A 15 -12.58 44.94 8.67
N GLN A 16 -11.33 44.47 8.72
CA GLN A 16 -10.43 44.55 7.58
C GLN A 16 -11.13 43.83 6.44
N GLY A 17 -11.75 44.59 5.55
CA GLY A 17 -12.33 44.09 4.31
C GLY A 17 -11.21 43.35 3.60
N SER A 18 -11.31 42.01 3.58
CA SER A 18 -10.28 41.19 2.97
C SER A 18 -10.27 41.51 1.48
N CYS A 19 -9.31 42.32 1.03
CA CYS A 19 -8.96 42.43 -0.38
C CYS A 19 -8.52 41.04 -0.85
N ARG A 20 -9.47 40.23 -1.32
CA ARG A 20 -9.19 38.96 -1.99
C ARG A 20 -8.57 39.31 -3.35
N ARG A 21 -7.24 39.31 -3.41
CA ARG A 21 -6.54 39.33 -4.71
C ARG A 21 -7.00 38.12 -5.53
N PRO A 22 -7.21 38.29 -6.84
CA PRO A 22 -7.57 37.17 -7.72
C PRO A 22 -6.49 36.08 -7.64
N ALA A 23 -6.92 34.82 -7.60
CA ALA A 23 -6.01 33.67 -7.53
C ALA A 23 -5.10 33.64 -8.77
N THR A 24 -3.79 33.46 -8.54
CA THR A 24 -2.79 33.34 -9.62
C THR A 24 -3.03 32.07 -10.46
N ALA A 25 -2.53 32.04 -11.69
CA ALA A 25 -2.64 30.86 -12.56
C ALA A 25 -2.06 29.60 -11.90
N GLY A 26 -0.92 29.72 -11.22
CA GLY A 26 -0.30 28.60 -10.48
C GLY A 26 -1.19 28.07 -9.35
N THR A 27 -1.93 28.94 -8.67
CA THR A 27 -2.88 28.54 -7.62
C THR A 27 -4.04 27.75 -8.19
N ARG A 28 -4.56 28.16 -9.34
CA ARG A 28 -5.65 27.43 -10.01
C ARG A 28 -5.18 26.04 -10.43
N ALA A 29 -3.98 25.95 -11.02
CA ALA A 29 -3.38 24.67 -11.39
C ALA A 29 -3.17 23.76 -10.17
N ALA A 30 -2.65 24.29 -9.06
CA ALA A 30 -2.46 23.53 -7.83
C ALA A 30 -3.80 23.06 -7.23
N VAL A 31 -4.83 23.92 -7.20
CA VAL A 31 -6.16 23.52 -6.70
C VAL A 31 -6.78 22.44 -7.59
N LEU A 32 -6.65 22.55 -8.91
CA LEU A 32 -7.17 21.53 -9.84
C LEU A 32 -6.43 20.20 -9.70
N CYS A 33 -5.09 20.23 -9.63
CA CYS A 33 -4.27 19.04 -9.42
C CYS A 33 -4.59 18.38 -8.07
N GLY A 34 -4.61 19.16 -6.99
CA GLY A 34 -4.96 18.68 -5.65
C GLY A 34 -6.37 18.10 -5.59
N ALA A 35 -7.35 18.76 -6.22
CA ALA A 35 -8.73 18.27 -6.28
C ALA A 35 -8.87 16.99 -7.10
N ALA A 36 -8.15 16.88 -8.22
CA ALA A 36 -8.14 15.67 -9.03
C ALA A 36 -7.57 14.47 -8.25
N VAL A 37 -6.39 14.63 -7.64
CA VAL A 37 -5.74 13.56 -6.86
C VAL A 37 -6.62 13.14 -5.68
N HIS A 38 -7.10 14.09 -4.87
CA HIS A 38 -7.94 13.75 -3.71
C HIS A 38 -9.32 13.25 -4.09
N GLY A 39 -9.84 13.66 -5.26
CA GLY A 39 -11.04 13.09 -5.86
C GLY A 39 -10.86 11.62 -6.21
N CYS A 40 -9.75 11.27 -6.89
CA CYS A 40 -9.40 9.87 -7.17
C CYS A 40 -9.25 9.05 -5.88
N VAL A 41 -8.54 9.57 -4.87
CA VAL A 41 -8.39 8.88 -3.57
C VAL A 41 -9.73 8.68 -2.87
N PHE A 42 -10.60 9.69 -2.89
CA PHE A 42 -11.92 9.61 -2.30
C PHE A 42 -12.81 8.57 -3.02
N ILE A 43 -12.83 8.58 -4.35
CA ILE A 43 -13.57 7.60 -5.15
C ILE A 43 -13.04 6.18 -4.92
N PHE A 44 -11.71 6.02 -4.89
CA PHE A 44 -11.09 4.74 -4.57
C PHE A 44 -11.48 4.26 -3.16
N GLY A 45 -11.49 5.15 -2.18
CA GLY A 45 -11.97 4.86 -0.84
C GLY A 45 -13.42 4.40 -0.81
N LEU A 46 -14.31 5.07 -1.56
CA LEU A 46 -15.70 4.66 -1.71
C LEU A 46 -15.82 3.26 -2.32
N ALA A 47 -15.07 2.98 -3.38
CA ALA A 47 -15.09 1.69 -4.06
C ALA A 47 -14.63 0.55 -3.14
N LEU A 48 -13.56 0.76 -2.37
CA LEU A 48 -13.07 -0.23 -1.40
C LEU A 48 -14.06 -0.46 -0.26
N SER A 49 -14.64 0.60 0.30
CA SER A 49 -15.66 0.46 1.34
C SER A 49 -16.93 -0.22 0.83
N ALA A 50 -17.35 0.07 -0.41
CA ALA A 50 -18.47 -0.60 -1.06
C ALA A 50 -18.17 -2.09 -1.30
N LEU A 51 -16.97 -2.42 -1.81
CA LEU A 51 -16.54 -3.79 -2.02
C LEU A 51 -16.56 -4.58 -0.69
N CYS A 52 -15.98 -4.03 0.37
CA CYS A 52 -16.02 -4.61 1.71
C CYS A 52 -17.46 -4.85 2.18
N GLY A 53 -18.35 -3.87 1.99
CA GLY A 53 -19.77 -3.99 2.32
C GLY A 53 -20.48 -5.09 1.52
N THR A 54 -20.18 -5.24 0.22
CA THR A 54 -20.75 -6.30 -0.61
C THR A 54 -20.26 -7.68 -0.21
N MET A 55 -18.97 -7.81 0.15
CA MET A 55 -18.44 -9.07 0.66
C MET A 55 -19.06 -9.42 2.00
N GLN A 56 -19.16 -8.45 2.93
CA GLN A 56 -19.83 -8.65 4.22
C GLN A 56 -21.28 -9.11 4.04
N ALA A 57 -22.06 -8.43 3.20
CA ALA A 57 -23.44 -8.83 2.91
C ALA A 57 -23.53 -10.24 2.31
N HIS A 58 -22.55 -10.63 1.50
CA HIS A 58 -22.47 -11.99 0.97
C HIS A 58 -22.22 -13.02 2.07
N PHE A 59 -21.29 -12.76 2.99
CA PHE A 59 -21.02 -13.65 4.12
C PHE A 59 -22.20 -13.74 5.09
N ASP A 60 -22.83 -12.60 5.40
CA ASP A 60 -24.02 -12.53 6.25
C ASP A 60 -25.16 -13.37 5.65
N SER A 61 -25.35 -13.32 4.32
CA SER A 61 -26.38 -14.11 3.62
C SER A 61 -26.16 -15.63 3.71
N ARG A 62 -24.94 -16.07 4.04
CA ARG A 62 -24.58 -17.48 4.24
C ARG A 62 -24.53 -17.89 5.71
N GLY A 63 -24.90 -17.01 6.63
CA GLY A 63 -24.97 -17.30 8.06
C GLY A 63 -23.62 -17.31 8.77
N PHE A 64 -22.57 -16.72 8.17
CA PHE A 64 -21.30 -16.52 8.87
C PHE A 64 -21.42 -15.37 9.88
N PRO A 65 -20.84 -15.50 11.08
CA PRO A 65 -20.83 -14.39 12.03
C PRO A 65 -20.01 -13.22 11.46
N PRO A 66 -20.42 -11.96 11.72
CA PRO A 66 -19.66 -10.82 11.25
C PRO A 66 -18.27 -10.83 11.91
N PRO A 67 -17.19 -10.74 11.11
CA PRO A 67 -15.85 -10.73 11.67
C PRO A 67 -15.62 -9.47 12.50
N SER A 68 -14.72 -9.55 13.47
CA SER A 68 -14.40 -8.42 14.35
C SER A 68 -13.57 -7.36 13.62
N PRO A 69 -13.97 -6.07 13.57
CA PRO A 69 -13.20 -5.02 12.90
C PRO A 69 -11.91 -4.68 13.65
N TRP A 70 -11.80 -5.06 14.93
CA TRP A 70 -10.68 -4.69 15.80
C TRP A 70 -9.35 -5.29 15.33
N ALA A 71 -9.35 -6.52 14.81
CA ALA A 71 -8.14 -7.17 14.29
C ALA A 71 -7.58 -6.41 13.07
N ALA A 72 -8.44 -5.99 12.15
CA ALA A 72 -8.01 -5.22 10.98
C ALA A 72 -7.61 -3.78 11.34
N LEU A 73 -8.24 -3.19 12.36
CA LEU A 73 -7.80 -1.90 12.89
C LEU A 73 -6.40 -2.01 13.49
N ASP A 74 -6.12 -3.05 14.27
CA ASP A 74 -4.78 -3.31 14.82
C ASP A 74 -3.75 -3.43 13.69
N VAL A 75 -4.02 -4.26 12.67
CA VAL A 75 -3.13 -4.40 11.50
C VAL A 75 -2.86 -3.07 10.80
N LEU A 76 -3.89 -2.22 10.63
CA LEU A 76 -3.69 -0.90 10.03
C LEU A 76 -2.90 0.05 10.91
N LEU A 77 -3.15 0.05 12.22
CA LEU A 77 -2.38 0.87 13.16
C LEU A 77 -0.91 0.44 13.15
N ARG A 78 -0.63 -0.87 13.11
CA ARG A 78 0.73 -1.39 12.96
C ARG A 78 1.35 -0.97 11.63
N PHE A 79 0.59 -1.04 10.53
CA PHE A 79 1.06 -0.58 9.22
C PHE A 79 1.43 0.90 9.22
N PHE A 80 0.62 1.76 9.84
CA PHE A 80 0.91 3.19 9.94
C PHE A 80 2.02 3.52 10.95
N ALA A 81 2.25 2.65 11.94
CA ALA A 81 3.33 2.77 12.90
C ALA A 81 4.66 2.22 12.38
N LEU A 82 4.64 1.30 11.40
CA LEU A 82 5.82 0.63 10.83
C LEU A 82 6.95 1.60 10.42
N PRO A 83 6.66 2.78 9.81
CA PRO A 83 7.73 3.71 9.44
C PRO A 83 8.39 4.42 10.64
N PHE A 84 7.80 4.33 11.84
CA PHE A 84 8.21 5.09 13.02
C PHE A 84 8.64 4.21 14.20
N ALA A 85 8.26 2.94 14.19
CA ALA A 85 8.52 2.01 15.28
C ALA A 85 8.77 0.60 14.72
N ASP A 86 9.71 -0.12 15.33
CA ASP A 86 9.93 -1.54 15.08
C ASP A 86 8.79 -2.34 15.71
N VAL A 87 7.65 -2.32 15.02
CA VAL A 87 6.48 -3.11 15.40
C VAL A 87 6.68 -4.51 14.82
N PRO A 88 6.81 -5.55 15.66
CA PRO A 88 6.91 -6.91 15.16
C PRO A 88 5.66 -7.22 14.35
N LEU A 89 5.88 -7.59 13.08
CA LEU A 89 4.82 -8.08 12.22
C LEU A 89 4.22 -9.34 12.87
N PRO A 90 2.90 -9.58 12.73
CA PRO A 90 2.30 -10.81 13.16
C PRO A 90 3.11 -11.99 12.61
N ASP A 91 3.51 -12.90 13.48
CA ASP A 91 4.29 -14.07 13.11
C ASP A 91 3.52 -14.86 12.04
N PRO A 92 4.01 -14.92 10.80
CA PRO A 92 3.31 -15.60 9.71
C PRO A 92 3.18 -17.11 9.97
N THR A 93 3.93 -17.65 10.93
CA THR A 93 3.87 -19.06 11.32
C THR A 93 2.74 -19.37 12.31
N ARG A 94 2.03 -18.36 12.85
CA ARG A 94 0.85 -18.54 13.69
C ARG A 94 -0.44 -18.44 12.86
N PRO A 95 -1.03 -19.57 12.44
CA PRO A 95 -2.23 -19.61 11.59
C PRO A 95 -3.45 -18.94 12.23
N ASP A 96 -3.46 -18.76 13.55
CA ASP A 96 -4.59 -18.15 14.28
C ASP A 96 -4.65 -16.61 14.23
N SER A 97 -3.63 -15.95 13.66
CA SER A 97 -3.42 -14.50 13.90
C SER A 97 -3.77 -13.55 12.74
N ALA A 98 -3.97 -14.08 11.54
CA ALA A 98 -4.32 -13.29 10.35
C ALA A 98 -5.39 -13.99 9.51
N GLY A 99 -6.52 -14.29 10.15
CA GLY A 99 -7.65 -14.99 9.52
C GLY A 99 -8.32 -14.18 8.39
N VAL A 100 -9.30 -14.84 7.75
CA VAL A 100 -10.22 -14.27 6.75
C VAL A 100 -10.76 -12.89 7.18
N ASP A 101 -10.94 -12.69 8.48
CA ASP A 101 -11.35 -11.44 9.12
C ASP A 101 -10.48 -10.23 8.75
N VAL A 102 -9.15 -10.38 8.73
CA VAL A 102 -8.22 -9.30 8.36
C VAL A 102 -8.35 -8.99 6.87
N MET A 103 -8.43 -10.02 6.03
CA MET A 103 -8.59 -9.84 4.59
C MET A 103 -9.93 -9.18 4.23
N LEU A 104 -10.98 -9.43 5.01
CA LEU A 104 -12.29 -8.81 4.76
C LEU A 104 -12.33 -7.34 5.17
N TRP A 105 -11.81 -7.00 6.36
CA TRP A 105 -11.92 -5.65 6.92
C TRP A 105 -10.80 -4.70 6.47
N ALA A 106 -9.60 -5.20 6.15
CA ALA A 106 -8.48 -4.34 5.75
C ALA A 106 -8.82 -3.45 4.54
N PRO A 107 -9.45 -3.94 3.46
CA PRO A 107 -9.92 -3.10 2.36
C PRO A 107 -10.93 -2.04 2.81
N GLY A 108 -11.88 -2.40 3.67
CA GLY A 108 -12.92 -1.48 4.15
C GLY A 108 -12.36 -0.34 4.99
N LEU A 109 -11.46 -0.65 5.92
CA LEU A 109 -10.80 0.34 6.76
C LEU A 109 -9.79 1.19 5.99
N LEU A 110 -9.05 0.61 5.03
CA LEU A 110 -8.23 1.37 4.08
C LEU A 110 -9.11 2.33 3.27
N GLY A 111 -10.29 1.86 2.83
CA GLY A 111 -11.28 2.68 2.16
C GLY A 111 -11.72 3.88 3.00
N PHE A 112 -12.07 3.63 4.27
CA PHE A 112 -12.43 4.70 5.21
C PHE A 112 -11.29 5.70 5.42
N PHE A 113 -10.05 5.22 5.54
CA PHE A 113 -8.87 6.07 5.63
C PHE A 113 -8.71 6.95 4.38
N CYS A 114 -8.84 6.38 3.18
CA CYS A 114 -8.81 7.13 1.92
C CYS A 114 -9.92 8.20 1.85
N LEU A 115 -11.13 7.89 2.33
CA LEU A 115 -12.23 8.87 2.42
C LEU A 115 -11.89 10.02 3.37
N ALA A 116 -11.37 9.72 4.55
CA ALA A 116 -10.96 10.72 5.52
C ALA A 116 -9.83 11.61 4.98
N PHE A 117 -8.82 11.01 4.35
CA PHE A 117 -7.70 11.72 3.73
C PHE A 117 -8.15 12.61 2.57
N GLY A 118 -8.97 12.07 1.65
CA GLY A 118 -9.58 12.83 0.56
C GLY A 118 -10.36 14.04 1.06
N ARG A 119 -11.22 13.83 2.07
CA ARG A 119 -11.98 14.91 2.73
C ARG A 119 -11.08 15.96 3.38
N GLN A 120 -10.01 15.56 4.06
CA GLN A 120 -9.05 16.50 4.65
C GLN A 120 -8.33 17.33 3.58
N GLY A 121 -7.96 16.72 2.44
CA GLY A 121 -7.39 17.44 1.31
C GLY A 121 -8.33 18.51 0.76
N PHE A 122 -9.59 18.16 0.51
CA PHE A 122 -10.61 19.12 0.08
C PHE A 122 -10.84 20.24 1.10
N ALA A 123 -10.94 19.91 2.39
CA ALA A 123 -11.11 20.89 3.46
C ALA A 123 -9.93 21.87 3.52
N THR A 124 -8.70 21.36 3.44
CA THR A 124 -7.46 22.14 3.47
C THR A 124 -7.39 23.12 2.30
N MET A 125 -7.70 22.67 1.08
CA MET A 125 -7.74 23.54 -0.11
C MET A 125 -8.85 24.58 -0.05
N GLY A 126 -10.04 24.21 0.45
CA GLY A 126 -11.21 25.10 0.51
C GLY A 126 -11.06 26.22 1.54
N ARG A 127 -10.52 25.90 2.71
CA ARG A 127 -10.40 26.85 3.82
C ARG A 127 -9.09 27.64 3.80
N ARG A 128 -8.02 27.06 3.22
CA ARG A 128 -6.67 27.67 3.10
C ARG A 128 -6.12 28.17 4.44
N ARG A 129 -6.40 27.43 5.52
CA ARG A 129 -5.95 27.77 6.87
C ARG A 129 -4.69 26.95 7.22
N PRO A 130 -3.58 27.59 7.63
CA PRO A 130 -2.36 26.89 8.02
C PRO A 130 -2.58 25.87 9.15
N LYS A 131 -3.52 26.14 10.06
CA LYS A 131 -3.88 25.25 11.17
C LYS A 131 -4.45 23.92 10.70
N GLU A 132 -5.06 23.87 9.52
CA GLU A 132 -5.64 22.65 8.95
C GLU A 132 -4.64 21.93 8.03
N ALA A 133 -3.68 22.67 7.46
CA ALA A 133 -2.61 22.10 6.67
C ALA A 133 -1.65 21.23 7.49
N LEU A 134 -1.41 21.56 8.78
CA LEU A 134 -0.52 20.79 9.64
C LEU A 134 -0.99 19.35 9.89
N PRO A 135 -2.22 19.08 10.41
CA PRO A 135 -2.67 17.71 10.60
C PRO A 135 -2.77 16.95 9.28
N TYR A 136 -3.17 17.62 8.19
CA TYR A 136 -3.15 17.03 6.86
C TYR A 136 -1.73 16.61 6.44
N ALA A 137 -0.72 17.47 6.62
CA ALA A 137 0.67 17.18 6.29
C ALA A 137 1.22 16.00 7.10
N MET A 138 0.86 15.90 8.38
CA MET A 138 1.25 14.75 9.22
C MET A 138 0.67 13.44 8.70
N VAL A 139 -0.64 13.40 8.42
CA VAL A 139 -1.29 12.20 7.86
C VAL A 139 -0.71 11.86 6.48
N ALA A 140 -0.47 12.87 5.64
CA ALA A 140 0.13 12.71 4.33
C ALA A 140 1.56 12.13 4.41
N ALA A 141 2.36 12.57 5.38
CA ALA A 141 3.71 12.05 5.60
C ALA A 141 3.69 10.57 6.02
N VAL A 142 2.83 10.20 6.97
CA VAL A 142 2.62 8.81 7.40
C VAL A 142 2.21 7.93 6.21
N LEU A 143 1.27 8.40 5.40
CA LEU A 143 0.77 7.67 4.24
C LEU A 143 1.85 7.47 3.17
N LEU A 144 2.60 8.53 2.83
CA LEU A 144 3.68 8.44 1.85
C LEU A 144 4.83 7.56 2.33
N ALA A 145 5.14 7.58 3.64
CA ALA A 145 6.14 6.71 4.22
C ALA A 145 5.69 5.24 4.14
N GLY A 146 4.46 4.94 4.57
CA GLY A 146 3.90 3.59 4.48
C GLY A 146 3.79 3.06 3.05
N LEU A 147 3.41 3.90 2.07
CA LEU A 147 3.39 3.52 0.66
C LEU A 147 4.79 3.25 0.09
N ALA A 148 5.80 4.01 0.52
CA ALA A 148 7.19 3.78 0.12
C ALA A 148 7.72 2.45 0.68
N GLU A 149 7.48 2.17 1.98
CA GLU A 149 7.86 0.91 2.61
C GLU A 149 7.12 -0.29 2.00
N LEU A 150 5.83 -0.12 1.69
CA LEU A 150 5.06 -1.14 0.99
C LEU A 150 5.64 -1.40 -0.40
N ALA A 151 5.96 -0.37 -1.18
CA ALA A 151 6.59 -0.53 -2.50
C ALA A 151 7.92 -1.29 -2.40
N GLN A 152 8.75 -0.94 -1.42
CA GLN A 152 10.04 -1.61 -1.20
C GLN A 152 9.87 -3.07 -0.78
N THR A 153 8.97 -3.34 0.17
CA THR A 153 8.67 -4.70 0.64
C THR A 153 8.10 -5.56 -0.48
N THR A 154 7.17 -5.02 -1.27
CA THR A 154 6.59 -5.71 -2.43
C THR A 154 7.65 -5.95 -3.51
N ALA A 155 8.53 -4.98 -3.77
CA ALA A 155 9.64 -5.14 -4.72
C ALA A 155 10.61 -6.22 -4.25
N GLU A 156 11.01 -6.21 -2.97
CA GLU A 156 11.85 -7.25 -2.40
C GLU A 156 11.17 -8.61 -2.46
N PHE A 157 9.92 -8.71 -2.03
CA PHE A 157 9.16 -9.96 -2.07
C PHE A 157 9.05 -10.49 -3.51
N SER A 158 8.91 -9.60 -4.51
CA SER A 158 8.86 -10.00 -5.93
C SER A 158 10.12 -10.78 -6.38
N THR A 159 11.27 -10.58 -5.73
CA THR A 159 12.52 -11.29 -6.03
C THR A 159 12.59 -12.70 -5.44
N TRP A 160 11.70 -13.05 -4.50
CA TRP A 160 11.74 -14.34 -3.82
C TRP A 160 11.27 -15.51 -4.71
N GLY A 161 10.57 -15.21 -5.81
CA GLY A 161 10.16 -16.22 -6.79
C GLY A 161 11.35 -16.86 -7.52
N ASP A 162 12.43 -16.10 -7.68
CA ASP A 162 13.68 -16.57 -8.24
C ASP A 162 14.51 -17.21 -7.12
N MET A 163 14.11 -18.40 -6.67
CA MET A 163 14.84 -19.20 -5.67
C MET A 163 16.30 -19.34 -6.10
N ALA A 164 17.16 -18.43 -5.63
CA ALA A 164 18.57 -18.46 -5.92
C ALA A 164 19.19 -19.61 -5.11
N ARG A 165 20.14 -20.32 -5.72
CA ARG A 165 20.95 -21.37 -5.06
C ARG A 165 21.95 -20.79 -4.06
N GLU A 166 21.61 -19.70 -3.36
CA GLU A 166 22.46 -19.17 -2.31
C GLU A 166 22.21 -19.98 -1.03
N THR A 167 23.16 -20.86 -0.71
CA THR A 167 22.99 -21.94 0.26
C THR A 167 23.24 -21.54 1.73
N SER A 168 23.39 -20.26 2.07
CA SER A 168 23.78 -19.88 3.44
C SER A 168 23.29 -18.51 3.93
N SER A 169 22.18 -18.01 3.41
CA SER A 169 21.55 -16.79 3.91
C SER A 169 20.27 -17.12 4.68
N GLU A 170 20.02 -16.46 5.81
CA GLU A 170 18.73 -16.46 6.52
C GLU A 170 17.55 -16.21 5.56
N LYS A 171 17.78 -15.37 4.54
CA LYS A 171 16.81 -15.10 3.47
C LYS A 171 16.48 -16.34 2.65
N ALA A 172 17.44 -17.23 2.39
CA ALA A 172 17.21 -18.45 1.64
C ALA A 172 16.39 -19.47 2.46
N GLU A 173 16.64 -19.58 3.76
CA GLU A 173 15.83 -20.41 4.66
C GLU A 173 14.38 -19.91 4.72
N LEU A 174 14.19 -18.60 4.83
CA LEU A 174 12.86 -17.98 4.84
C LEU A 174 12.14 -18.16 3.49
N GLN A 175 12.84 -17.97 2.36
CA GLN A 175 12.30 -18.25 1.03
C GLN A 175 11.86 -19.71 0.88
N GLN A 176 12.68 -20.66 1.36
CA GLN A 176 12.35 -22.07 1.33
C GLN A 176 11.15 -22.40 2.24
N GLN A 177 11.06 -21.78 3.41
CA GLN A 177 9.92 -21.93 4.31
C GLN A 177 8.62 -21.42 3.67
N VAL A 178 8.64 -20.23 3.06
CA VAL A 178 7.48 -19.67 2.36
C VAL A 178 7.09 -20.53 1.17
N PHE A 179 8.07 -21.01 0.39
CA PHE A 179 7.81 -21.94 -0.70
C PHE A 179 7.15 -23.23 -0.22
N ARG A 180 7.69 -23.85 0.84
CA ARG A 180 7.17 -25.10 1.42
C ARG A 180 5.76 -24.92 1.98
N SER A 181 5.51 -23.83 2.70
CA SER A 181 4.19 -23.51 3.24
C SER A 181 3.18 -23.24 2.11
N GLY A 182 3.58 -22.51 1.07
CA GLY A 182 2.76 -22.23 -0.10
C GLY A 182 2.43 -23.50 -0.89
N HIS A 183 3.42 -24.35 -1.14
CA HIS A 183 3.23 -25.64 -1.82
C HIS A 183 2.32 -26.57 -1.01
N GLY A 184 2.56 -26.71 0.29
CA GLY A 184 1.75 -27.53 1.19
C GLY A 184 0.28 -27.08 1.21
N SER A 185 0.05 -25.78 1.41
CA SER A 185 -1.30 -25.18 1.39
C SER A 185 -2.00 -25.38 0.04
N PHE A 186 -1.30 -25.13 -1.07
CA PHE A 186 -1.86 -25.30 -2.41
C PHE A 186 -2.20 -26.77 -2.69
N SER A 187 -1.30 -27.69 -2.37
CA SER A 187 -1.50 -29.12 -2.59
C SER A 187 -2.64 -29.68 -1.74
N GLN A 188 -2.75 -29.23 -0.49
CA GLN A 188 -3.86 -29.58 0.40
C GLN A 188 -5.18 -29.10 -0.21
N GLN A 189 -5.30 -27.83 -0.56
CA GLN A 189 -6.51 -27.29 -1.18
C GLN A 189 -6.86 -27.98 -2.50
N PHE A 190 -5.86 -28.20 -3.36
CA PHE A 190 -6.06 -28.92 -4.62
C PHE A 190 -6.66 -30.31 -4.41
N SER A 191 -6.20 -31.02 -3.38
CA SER A 191 -6.68 -32.36 -3.04
C SER A 191 -8.06 -32.35 -2.38
N GLU A 192 -8.28 -31.45 -1.41
CA GLU A 192 -9.56 -31.28 -0.70
C GLU A 192 -10.70 -30.90 -1.65
N GLN A 193 -10.41 -30.03 -2.61
CA GLN A 193 -11.37 -29.59 -3.62
C GLN A 193 -11.52 -30.57 -4.80
N GLN A 194 -10.86 -31.73 -4.74
CA GLN A 194 -10.90 -32.77 -5.77
C GLN A 194 -10.57 -32.23 -7.16
N CYS A 195 -9.58 -31.35 -7.24
CA CYS A 195 -9.15 -30.75 -8.49
C CYS A 195 -8.28 -31.73 -9.29
N LYS A 196 -8.34 -31.60 -10.62
CA LYS A 196 -7.51 -32.34 -11.58
C LYS A 196 -6.90 -31.37 -12.57
N ALA A 197 -5.63 -31.60 -12.93
CA ALA A 197 -4.98 -30.83 -13.98
C ALA A 197 -5.52 -31.26 -15.34
N VAL A 198 -6.00 -30.31 -16.15
CA VAL A 198 -6.56 -30.58 -17.47
C VAL A 198 -5.67 -29.94 -18.53
N SER A 199 -5.31 -30.70 -19.57
CA SER A 199 -4.53 -30.18 -20.69
C SER A 199 -5.34 -29.17 -21.52
N GLY A 200 -4.69 -28.12 -22.02
CA GLY A 200 -5.32 -27.09 -22.86
C GLY A 200 -5.70 -25.81 -22.10
N ALA A 201 -6.71 -25.09 -22.60
CA ALA A 201 -7.07 -23.75 -22.12
C ALA A 201 -7.64 -23.70 -20.70
N LYS A 202 -8.23 -24.81 -20.23
CA LYS A 202 -8.89 -24.84 -18.91
C LYS A 202 -7.94 -25.08 -17.74
N MET A 203 -6.71 -25.57 -17.96
CA MET A 203 -5.64 -25.86 -16.99
C MET A 203 -6.00 -26.74 -15.77
N MET A 204 -7.21 -26.64 -15.20
CA MET A 204 -7.68 -27.32 -14.01
C MET A 204 -9.22 -27.43 -14.02
N GLU A 205 -9.73 -28.51 -13.46
CA GLU A 205 -11.17 -28.75 -13.22
C GLU A 205 -11.35 -29.33 -11.83
N CYS A 206 -12.32 -28.83 -11.05
CA CYS A 206 -12.58 -29.29 -9.68
C CYS A 206 -14.01 -29.81 -9.60
N SER A 207 -14.21 -30.97 -8.95
CA SER A 207 -15.54 -31.59 -8.80
C SER A 207 -16.29 -31.14 -7.54
N ALA A 208 -15.61 -30.47 -6.61
CA ALA A 208 -16.26 -29.95 -5.41
C ALA A 208 -17.19 -28.76 -5.74
N THR A 209 -18.36 -28.72 -5.09
CA THR A 209 -19.38 -27.65 -5.25
C THR A 209 -19.15 -26.47 -4.28
N THR A 210 -17.94 -26.38 -3.72
CA THR A 210 -17.56 -25.35 -2.75
C THR A 210 -17.23 -24.02 -3.45
N MET A 211 -17.23 -22.94 -2.69
CA MET A 211 -16.83 -21.63 -3.20
C MET A 211 -15.34 -21.64 -3.56
N GLU A 212 -14.53 -22.32 -2.76
CA GLU A 212 -13.08 -22.46 -2.90
C GLU A 212 -12.74 -23.18 -4.22
N ALA A 213 -13.43 -24.28 -4.54
CA ALA A 213 -13.26 -24.99 -5.81
C ALA A 213 -13.63 -24.12 -7.01
N SER A 214 -14.75 -23.40 -6.92
CA SER A 214 -15.18 -22.45 -7.96
C SER A 214 -14.15 -21.33 -8.15
N PHE A 215 -13.65 -20.76 -7.05
CA PHE A 215 -12.63 -19.71 -7.06
C PHE A 215 -11.32 -20.22 -7.66
N MET A 216 -10.84 -21.39 -7.25
CA MET A 216 -9.64 -22.02 -7.81
C MET A 216 -9.79 -22.24 -9.32
N SER A 217 -10.93 -22.78 -9.78
CA SER A 217 -11.20 -23.03 -11.20
C SER A 217 -11.25 -21.75 -12.04
N LEU A 218 -11.65 -20.62 -11.45
CA LEU A 218 -11.68 -19.32 -12.12
C LEU A 218 -10.32 -18.62 -12.11
N MET A 219 -9.62 -18.67 -10.98
CA MET A 219 -8.37 -17.95 -10.77
C MET A 219 -7.20 -18.60 -11.51
N VAL A 220 -7.07 -19.93 -11.48
CA VAL A 220 -5.89 -20.60 -12.05
C VAL A 220 -5.70 -20.30 -13.54
N PRO A 221 -6.74 -20.39 -14.41
CA PRO A 221 -6.57 -20.08 -15.83
C PRO A 221 -6.31 -18.58 -16.10
N GLY A 222 -6.87 -17.69 -15.28
CA GLY A 222 -6.71 -16.25 -15.42
C GLY A 222 -5.36 -15.73 -14.92
N TYR A 223 -4.88 -16.31 -13.83
CA TYR A 223 -3.74 -15.84 -13.04
C TYR A 223 -2.44 -16.59 -13.35
N CYS A 224 -2.48 -17.92 -13.51
CA CYS A 224 -1.26 -18.76 -13.58
C CYS A 224 -0.68 -18.86 -15.00
N ARG A 225 -0.67 -17.74 -15.72
CA ARG A 225 -0.22 -17.59 -17.11
C ARG A 225 0.74 -16.40 -17.24
N PRO A 226 1.58 -16.33 -18.28
CA PRO A 226 2.42 -15.16 -18.50
C PRO A 226 1.57 -13.90 -18.69
N LEU A 227 2.05 -12.75 -18.19
CA LEU A 227 1.40 -11.44 -18.33
C LEU A 227 1.29 -10.98 -19.78
N SER A 228 2.28 -11.34 -20.61
CA SER A 228 2.34 -11.02 -22.04
C SER A 228 3.02 -12.14 -22.81
N ASP A 229 2.73 -12.22 -24.11
CA ASP A 229 3.35 -13.21 -25.01
C ASP A 229 4.88 -13.03 -25.09
N ASP A 230 5.36 -11.79 -25.02
CA ASP A 230 6.80 -11.47 -25.00
C ASP A 230 7.52 -12.05 -23.77
N ALA A 231 6.82 -12.17 -22.63
CA ALA A 231 7.36 -12.70 -21.38
C ALA A 231 7.23 -14.24 -21.27
N ALA A 232 6.56 -14.91 -22.22
CA ALA A 232 6.23 -16.33 -22.12
C ALA A 232 7.46 -17.24 -22.01
N ALA A 233 8.54 -16.93 -22.74
CA ALA A 233 9.77 -17.73 -22.71
C ALA A 233 10.48 -17.67 -21.35
N GLU A 234 10.55 -16.48 -20.74
CA GLU A 234 11.15 -16.28 -19.42
C GLU A 234 10.27 -16.89 -18.32
N PHE A 235 8.95 -16.76 -18.44
CA PHE A 235 7.98 -17.40 -17.56
C PHE A 235 8.18 -18.93 -17.55
N GLU A 236 8.19 -19.57 -18.72
CA GLU A 236 8.39 -21.03 -18.83
C GLU A 236 9.78 -21.49 -18.36
N LYS A 237 10.80 -20.63 -18.45
CA LYS A 237 12.11 -20.90 -17.85
C LYS A 237 12.01 -20.95 -16.31
N ARG A 238 11.34 -19.99 -15.69
CA ARG A 238 11.16 -19.94 -14.22
C ARG A 238 10.24 -21.05 -13.71
N VAL A 239 9.18 -21.40 -14.44
CA VAL A 239 8.33 -22.56 -14.13
C VAL A 239 9.15 -23.86 -14.11
N ARG A 240 10.02 -24.07 -15.10
CA ARG A 240 10.93 -25.23 -15.13
C ARG A 240 11.90 -25.22 -13.95
N SER A 241 12.45 -24.07 -13.58
CA SER A 241 13.30 -23.91 -12.40
C SER A 241 12.57 -24.30 -11.11
N CYS A 242 11.33 -23.80 -10.93
CA CYS A 242 10.49 -24.14 -9.79
C CYS A 242 10.24 -25.65 -9.68
N ARG A 243 9.96 -26.34 -10.79
CA ARG A 243 9.77 -27.80 -10.79
C ARG A 243 11.02 -28.56 -10.31
N GLY A 244 12.22 -28.00 -10.56
CA GLY A 244 13.46 -28.55 -10.01
C GLY A 244 13.51 -28.48 -8.48
N HIS A 245 12.95 -27.43 -7.88
CA HIS A 245 12.92 -27.23 -6.43
C HIS A 245 11.83 -28.06 -5.74
N VAL A 246 10.64 -28.21 -6.35
CA VAL A 246 9.59 -29.08 -5.80
C VAL A 246 10.07 -30.52 -5.63
N LYS A 247 10.82 -31.04 -6.62
CA LYS A 247 11.42 -32.38 -6.57
C LYS A 247 12.40 -32.59 -5.41
N LEU A 248 12.95 -31.52 -4.83
CA LEU A 248 13.82 -31.60 -3.66
C LEU A 248 13.04 -31.63 -2.34
N LEU A 249 11.76 -31.23 -2.37
CA LEU A 249 10.91 -31.09 -1.18
C LEU A 249 9.99 -32.29 -0.98
N THR A 250 9.60 -32.97 -2.06
CA THR A 250 8.73 -34.15 -2.02
C THR A 250 9.33 -35.29 -2.85
N ASP A 251 9.41 -36.48 -2.24
CA ASP A 251 9.94 -37.69 -2.91
C ASP A 251 9.02 -38.18 -4.05
N ASN A 252 7.74 -37.80 -4.00
CA ASN A 252 6.74 -38.14 -5.01
C ASN A 252 6.29 -36.89 -5.76
N ALA A 253 6.29 -36.95 -7.09
CA ALA A 253 5.71 -35.91 -7.93
C ALA A 253 4.18 -35.94 -7.81
N LEU A 254 3.58 -34.82 -7.43
CA LEU A 254 2.13 -34.65 -7.34
C LEU A 254 1.58 -34.08 -8.65
N GLU A 255 0.33 -34.41 -8.98
CA GLU A 255 -0.34 -33.83 -10.16
C GLU A 255 -0.53 -32.30 -10.06
N SER A 256 -0.50 -31.75 -8.84
CA SER A 256 -0.62 -30.32 -8.54
C SER A 256 0.68 -29.54 -8.81
N ASP A 257 1.85 -30.18 -8.83
CA ASP A 257 3.16 -29.50 -8.91
C ASP A 257 3.34 -28.63 -10.17
N PRO A 258 2.94 -29.07 -11.38
CA PRO A 258 3.04 -28.26 -12.58
C PRO A 258 2.19 -26.98 -12.53
N LEU A 259 1.00 -27.06 -11.92
CA LEU A 259 0.09 -25.93 -11.76
C LEU A 259 0.60 -24.99 -10.66
N PHE A 260 1.03 -25.53 -9.52
CA PHE A 260 1.63 -24.77 -8.44
C PHE A 260 2.79 -23.90 -8.95
N CYS A 261 3.74 -24.49 -9.69
CA CYS A 261 4.90 -23.73 -10.19
C CYS A 261 4.53 -22.61 -11.17
N ARG A 262 3.46 -22.79 -11.96
CA ARG A 262 2.92 -21.73 -12.82
C ARG A 262 2.30 -20.61 -11.99
N CYS A 263 1.46 -20.95 -11.02
CA CYS A 263 0.83 -19.98 -10.14
C CYS A 263 1.85 -19.24 -9.27
N TRP A 264 2.85 -19.94 -8.77
CA TRP A 264 3.98 -19.39 -8.03
C TRP A 264 4.71 -18.34 -8.89
N THR A 265 5.15 -18.72 -10.09
CA THR A 265 5.86 -17.79 -11.00
C THR A 265 4.99 -16.56 -11.32
N ALA A 266 3.70 -16.77 -11.62
CA ALA A 266 2.79 -15.69 -11.93
C ALA A 266 2.54 -14.76 -10.74
N LEU A 267 2.48 -15.29 -9.51
CA LEU A 267 2.35 -14.50 -8.29
C LEU A 267 3.48 -13.47 -8.20
N PHE A 268 4.74 -13.88 -8.37
CA PHE A 268 5.87 -12.94 -8.29
C PHE A 268 5.89 -11.92 -9.42
N ASP A 269 5.45 -12.29 -10.62
CA ASP A 269 5.26 -11.35 -11.72
C ASP A 269 4.19 -10.29 -11.42
N HIS A 270 3.09 -10.72 -10.82
CA HIS A 270 2.04 -9.82 -10.36
C HIS A 270 2.54 -8.92 -9.22
N GLN A 271 3.33 -9.44 -8.28
CA GLN A 271 3.94 -8.64 -7.21
C GLN A 271 4.90 -7.59 -7.78
N ARG A 272 5.73 -7.96 -8.77
CA ARG A 272 6.61 -7.01 -9.47
C ARG A 272 5.81 -5.90 -10.15
N THR A 273 4.74 -6.27 -10.84
CA THR A 273 3.82 -5.31 -11.49
C THR A 273 3.15 -4.41 -10.46
N LEU A 274 2.71 -4.98 -9.33
CA LEU A 274 2.09 -4.26 -8.23
C LEU A 274 3.05 -3.25 -7.60
N ALA A 275 4.32 -3.61 -7.40
CA ALA A 275 5.34 -2.69 -6.88
C ALA A 275 5.47 -1.43 -7.76
N TRP A 276 5.48 -1.60 -9.09
CA TRP A 276 5.49 -0.48 -10.04
C TRP A 276 4.23 0.40 -9.92
N TRP A 277 3.06 -0.22 -9.78
CA TRP A 277 1.81 0.53 -9.58
C TRP A 277 1.79 1.29 -8.26
N ILE A 278 2.27 0.70 -7.17
CA ILE A 278 2.39 1.37 -5.86
C ILE A 278 3.31 2.60 -5.99
N LEU A 279 4.44 2.46 -6.69
CA LEU A 279 5.35 3.57 -6.92
C LEU A 279 4.69 4.69 -7.76
N PHE A 280 3.95 4.33 -8.81
CA PHE A 280 3.18 5.29 -9.60
C PHE A 280 2.15 6.04 -8.74
N ILE A 281 1.38 5.31 -7.91
CA ILE A 281 0.42 5.89 -6.97
C ILE A 281 1.13 6.80 -5.98
N TRP A 282 2.30 6.41 -5.49
CA TRP A 282 3.11 7.22 -4.57
C TRP A 282 3.46 8.58 -5.18
N PHE A 283 3.96 8.61 -6.42
CA PHE A 283 4.25 9.87 -7.13
C PHE A 283 3.00 10.72 -7.37
N PHE A 284 1.90 10.08 -7.76
CA PHE A 284 0.62 10.76 -7.96
C PHE A 284 0.11 11.42 -6.66
N MET A 285 0.20 10.69 -5.54
CA MET A 285 -0.15 11.18 -4.21
C MET A 285 0.76 12.33 -3.78
N LEU A 286 2.07 12.20 -3.98
CA LEU A 286 3.06 13.24 -3.68
C LEU A 286 2.69 14.55 -4.37
N ALA A 287 2.39 14.50 -5.67
CA ALA A 287 1.99 15.65 -6.46
C ALA A 287 0.72 16.30 -5.91
N GLY A 288 -0.30 15.50 -5.58
CA GLY A 288 -1.53 15.99 -4.96
C GLY A 288 -1.31 16.66 -3.60
N ILE A 289 -0.48 16.06 -2.75
CA ILE A 289 -0.15 16.58 -1.42
C ILE A 289 0.57 17.93 -1.54
N LEU A 290 1.58 18.01 -2.40
CA LEU A 290 2.30 19.26 -2.67
C LEU A 290 1.36 20.34 -3.19
N ALA A 291 0.41 19.98 -4.06
CA ALA A 291 -0.57 20.92 -4.58
C ALA A 291 -1.51 21.47 -3.48
N VAL A 292 -1.97 20.61 -2.56
CA VAL A 292 -2.77 21.01 -1.38
C VAL A 292 -1.97 21.93 -0.46
N LEU A 293 -0.73 21.56 -0.14
CA LEU A 293 0.15 22.35 0.74
C LEU A 293 0.52 23.70 0.12
N TYR A 294 0.76 23.74 -1.19
CA TYR A 294 0.97 24.99 -1.92
C TYR A 294 -0.27 25.89 -1.85
N ALA A 295 -1.47 25.34 -2.12
CA ALA A 295 -2.72 26.10 -2.05
C ALA A 295 -2.99 26.64 -0.63
N ALA A 296 -2.63 25.89 0.42
CA ALA A 296 -2.78 26.33 1.81
C ALA A 296 -1.74 27.38 2.22
N SER A 297 -0.49 27.26 1.75
CA SER A 297 0.61 28.17 2.08
C SER A 297 0.64 29.43 1.22
N GLU A 298 -0.08 29.46 0.09
CA GLU A 298 -0.12 30.57 -0.88
C GLU A 298 -0.32 31.93 -0.21
N SER A 299 -1.26 32.02 0.73
CA SER A 299 -1.57 33.29 1.42
C SER A 299 -0.38 33.86 2.21
N ARG A 300 0.51 32.99 2.70
CA ARG A 300 1.75 33.37 3.38
C ARG A 300 2.88 33.61 2.39
N LEU A 301 3.03 32.74 1.39
CA LEU A 301 4.03 32.90 0.32
C LEU A 301 3.85 34.22 -0.44
N ASN A 302 2.61 34.68 -0.64
CA ASN A 302 2.34 35.97 -1.29
C ASN A 302 2.64 37.19 -0.40
N ARG A 303 2.92 37.00 0.89
CA ARG A 303 3.39 38.06 1.80
C ARG A 303 4.91 38.15 1.87
N MET A 304 5.61 37.12 1.42
CA MET A 304 7.08 37.09 1.36
C MET A 304 7.59 37.88 0.15
N CYS A 305 8.83 38.36 0.22
CA CYS A 305 9.49 38.95 -0.93
C CYS A 305 9.69 37.90 -2.04
N ALA A 306 9.77 38.33 -3.30
CA ALA A 306 9.90 37.41 -4.45
C ALA A 306 11.12 36.48 -4.32
N ARG A 307 12.23 36.99 -3.77
CA ARG A 307 13.45 36.21 -3.50
C ARG A 307 13.25 35.13 -2.44
N GLU A 308 12.72 35.49 -1.28
CA GLU A 308 12.44 34.55 -0.18
C GLU A 308 11.46 33.45 -0.63
N ARG A 309 10.42 33.84 -1.37
CA ARG A 309 9.46 32.88 -1.95
C ARG A 309 10.16 31.89 -2.88
N PHE A 310 11.05 32.36 -3.74
CA PHE A 310 11.81 31.51 -4.64
C PHE A 310 12.71 30.54 -3.86
N GLU A 311 13.44 31.03 -2.86
CA GLU A 311 14.31 30.21 -2.00
C GLU A 311 13.53 29.09 -1.28
N VAL A 312 12.36 29.40 -0.71
CA VAL A 312 11.49 28.40 -0.06
C VAL A 312 10.98 27.35 -1.05
N LEU A 313 10.56 27.78 -2.25
CA LEU A 313 10.07 26.86 -3.27
C LEU A 313 11.18 25.95 -3.83
N VAL A 314 12.39 26.50 -4.02
CA VAL A 314 13.56 25.72 -4.45
C VAL A 314 13.97 24.73 -3.37
N PHE A 315 14.02 25.15 -2.11
CA PHE A 315 14.34 24.27 -0.99
C PHE A 315 13.33 23.11 -0.89
N ALA A 316 12.04 23.41 -1.04
CA ALA A 316 10.99 22.39 -1.10
C ALA A 316 11.19 21.45 -2.29
N ALA A 317 11.40 21.97 -3.50
CA ALA A 317 11.61 21.15 -4.70
C ALA A 317 12.82 20.21 -4.57
N ILE A 318 13.94 20.71 -4.04
CA ILE A 318 15.15 19.90 -3.79
C ILE A 318 14.85 18.82 -2.75
N SER A 319 14.24 19.18 -1.62
CA SER A 319 13.89 18.23 -0.55
C SER A 319 12.98 17.12 -1.05
N MET A 320 11.97 17.47 -1.86
CA MET A 320 11.06 16.48 -2.47
C MET A 320 11.76 15.59 -3.48
N THR A 321 12.71 16.13 -4.25
CA THR A 321 13.51 15.35 -5.19
C THR A 321 14.39 14.35 -4.45
N ILE A 322 15.05 14.77 -3.37
CA ILE A 322 15.87 13.88 -2.53
C ILE A 322 15.00 12.77 -1.93
N LEU A 323 13.80 13.10 -1.42
CA LEU A 323 12.86 12.12 -0.88
C LEU A 323 12.40 11.12 -1.95
N ALA A 324 12.06 11.59 -3.15
CA ALA A 324 11.67 10.73 -4.27
C ALA A 324 12.83 9.83 -4.72
N CYS A 325 14.03 10.38 -4.87
CA CYS A 325 15.23 9.60 -5.17
C CYS A 325 15.49 8.55 -4.09
N ARG A 326 15.33 8.88 -2.81
CA ARG A 326 15.51 7.91 -1.72
C ARG A 326 14.46 6.80 -1.77
N ALA A 327 13.20 7.13 -2.06
CA ALA A 327 12.13 6.15 -2.19
C ALA A 327 12.36 5.18 -3.37
N VAL A 328 12.90 5.68 -4.50
CA VAL A 328 13.12 4.89 -5.73
C VAL A 328 14.44 4.15 -5.76
N LEU A 329 15.55 4.79 -5.37
CA LEU A 329 16.92 4.33 -5.64
C LEU A 329 17.56 3.57 -4.49
N LEU A 330 17.01 3.63 -3.28
CA LEU A 330 17.57 2.97 -2.10
C LEU A 330 16.61 1.89 -1.55
N PRO A 331 16.28 0.85 -2.33
CA PRO A 331 15.58 -0.31 -1.77
C PRO A 331 16.39 -1.00 -0.66
N GLU A 332 17.73 -0.87 -0.68
CA GLU A 332 18.62 -1.52 0.30
C GLU A 332 18.99 -0.64 1.52
N GLY A 333 18.81 0.68 1.42
CA GLY A 333 19.33 1.63 2.41
C GLY A 333 18.60 1.64 3.76
N ILE A 334 17.35 1.18 3.80
CA ILE A 334 16.57 1.09 5.05
C ILE A 334 16.85 -0.24 5.77
N ALA A 335 17.07 -1.34 5.03
CA ALA A 335 17.54 -2.60 5.60
C ALA A 335 18.94 -2.46 6.22
N ALA A 336 19.85 -1.73 5.56
CA ALA A 336 21.18 -1.44 6.11
C ALA A 336 21.15 -0.54 7.35
N SER A 337 20.25 0.47 7.43
CA SER A 337 20.13 1.27 8.66
C SER A 337 19.52 0.47 9.82
N LYS A 338 18.63 -0.48 9.54
CA LYS A 338 18.07 -1.41 10.53
C LYS A 338 19.12 -2.42 11.03
N GLY A 339 19.97 -2.93 10.14
CA GLY A 339 21.09 -3.79 10.51
C GLY A 339 22.15 -3.10 11.38
N VAL A 340 22.44 -1.82 11.13
CA VAL A 340 23.38 -1.04 11.96
C VAL A 340 22.81 -0.71 13.34
N ILE A 341 21.51 -0.43 13.46
CA ILE A 341 20.88 -0.15 14.76
C ILE A 341 20.70 -1.45 15.57
N GLY A 342 20.34 -2.57 14.92
CA GLY A 342 20.30 -3.88 15.56
C GLY A 342 21.67 -4.37 16.04
N ALA A 343 22.73 -4.12 15.26
CA ALA A 343 24.11 -4.43 15.66
C ALA A 343 24.63 -3.54 16.82
N LEU A 344 24.04 -2.36 17.04
CA LEU A 344 24.35 -1.48 18.18
C LEU A 344 23.48 -1.75 19.42
N GLN A 345 22.43 -2.55 19.30
CA GLN A 345 21.55 -2.97 20.41
C GLN A 345 21.83 -4.41 20.88
N GLY A 346 22.76 -5.11 20.21
CA GLY A 346 23.32 -6.38 20.66
C GLY A 346 24.65 -6.22 21.38
N GLU A 347 24.64 -5.55 22.54
CA GLU A 347 25.62 -5.71 23.63
C GLU A 347 24.89 -5.75 24.98
#